data_AF-A0A1F8UIV7-F1
#
_entry.id   AF-A0A1F8UIV7-F1
#
_cell.length_a   1.000
_cell.length_b   1.000
_cell.length_c   1.000
_cell.angle_alpha   90.00
_cell.angle_beta   90.00
_cell.angle_gamma   90.00
#
_symmetry.space_group_name_H-M   'P 1'
#
loop_
_entity.id
_entity.type
_entity.pdbx_description
1 polymer ?
#
loop_
_entity_poly.entity_id
_entity_poly.type
_entity_poly.pdbx_seq_one_letter_code
_entity_poly.pdbx_strand_id
1 'polypeptide(L)' 'MRTETLIRMEGMNALLEKLGKVDAERFVARIIKEPFDYTKWQENILNNMTVRELSKNASEFVNRNNIWF' A
#
# COMPACT_ATOMS: atom_id res chain seq x y z
N MET A 1 -14.61 10.34 6.35
CA MET A 1 -14.30 8.94 5.97
C MET A 1 -14.47 8.84 4.47
N ARG A 2 -13.50 8.28 3.74
CA ARG A 2 -13.61 8.14 2.28
C ARG A 2 -14.58 7.01 1.94
N THR A 3 -15.33 7.15 0.86
CA THR A 3 -16.27 6.10 0.43
C THR A 3 -15.53 4.99 -0.30
N GLU A 4 -16.08 3.78 -0.21
CA GLU A 4 -15.60 2.61 -0.95
C GLU A 4 -15.44 2.88 -2.45
N THR A 5 -16.38 3.60 -3.04
CA THR A 5 -16.34 4.00 -4.46
C THR A 5 -15.17 4.91 -4.76
N LEU A 6 -14.90 5.90 -3.91
CA LEU A 6 -13.80 6.85 -4.11
C LEU A 6 -12.45 6.14 -3.99
N ILE A 7 -12.30 5.24 -3.02
CA ILE A 7 -11.08 4.45 -2.82
C ILE A 7 -10.82 3.58 -4.06
N ARG A 8 -11.84 2.89 -4.59
CA ARG A 8 -11.70 2.06 -5.79
C ARG A 8 -11.36 2.85 -7.04
N MET A 9 -11.99 4.01 -7.24
CA MET A 9 -11.70 4.90 -8.37
C MET A 9 -10.24 5.36 -8.35
N GLU A 10 -9.77 5.87 -7.22
CA GLU A 10 -8.38 6.32 -7.11
C GLU A 10 -7.38 5.17 -7.27
N GLY A 11 -7.68 4.00 -6.70
CA GLY A 11 -6.86 2.80 -6.88
C GLY A 11 -6.72 2.41 -8.36
N MET A 12 -7.83 2.43 -9.10
CA MET A 12 -7.80 2.11 -10.53
C MET A 12 -7.01 3.15 -11.35
N ASN A 13 -7.17 4.44 -11.03
CA ASN A 13 -6.41 5.50 -11.68
C ASN A 13 -4.91 5.33 -11.43
N ALA A 14 -4.50 5.03 -10.20
CA ALA A 14 -3.10 4.78 -9.85
C ALA A 14 -2.53 3.56 -10.59
N LEU A 15 -3.32 2.49 -10.75
CA LEU A 15 -2.92 1.31 -11.53
C LEU A 15 -2.72 1.67 -13.01
N LEU A 16 -3.66 2.41 -13.60
CA LEU A 16 -3.58 2.84 -15.00
C LEU A 16 -2.41 3.78 -15.26
N GLU A 17 -2.15 4.73 -14.35
CA GLU A 17 -1.03 5.66 -14.46
C GLU A 17 0.32 4.92 -14.39
N LYS A 18 0.42 3.92 -13.50
CA LYS A 18 1.69 3.21 -13.27
C LYS A 18 1.98 2.11 -14.28
N LEU A 19 0.96 1.35 -14.69
CA LEU A 19 1.09 0.14 -15.49
C LEU A 19 0.61 0.33 -16.94
N GLY A 20 -0.15 1.38 -17.22
CA GLY A 20 -0.89 1.50 -18.46
C GLY A 20 -2.09 0.56 -18.52
N LYS A 21 -2.91 0.72 -19.57
CA LYS A 21 -4.22 0.05 -19.66
C LYS A 21 -4.13 -1.47 -19.70
N VAL A 22 -3.25 -2.02 -20.55
CA VAL A 22 -3.18 -3.47 -20.80
C VAL A 22 -2.69 -4.24 -19.57
N ASP A 23 -1.64 -3.73 -18.91
CA ASP A 23 -1.07 -4.43 -17.75
C ASP A 23 -1.90 -4.21 -16.49
N ALA A 24 -2.58 -3.06 -16.34
CA ALA A 24 -3.57 -2.88 -15.27
C ALA A 24 -4.74 -3.86 -15.39
N GLU A 25 -5.28 -4.09 -16.59
CA GLU A 25 -6.34 -5.09 -16.82
C GLU A 25 -5.87 -6.50 -16.47
N ARG A 26 -4.65 -6.89 -16.88
CA ARG A 26 -4.05 -8.18 -16.53
C ARG A 26 -3.84 -8.34 -15.03
N PHE A 27 -3.38 -7.30 -14.35
CA PHE A 27 -3.19 -7.28 -12.90
C PHE A 27 -4.51 -7.53 -12.16
N VAL A 28 -5.57 -6.81 -12.51
CA VAL A 28 -6.90 -6.99 -11.89
C VAL A 28 -7.42 -8.41 -12.15
N ALA A 29 -7.31 -8.91 -13.38
CA ALA A 29 -7.71 -10.27 -13.71
C ALA A 29 -6.95 -11.34 -12.90
N ARG A 30 -5.66 -11.12 -12.65
CA ARG A 30 -4.84 -12.03 -11.83
C ARG A 30 -5.18 -11.97 -10.35
N ILE A 31 -5.35 -10.79 -9.76
CA ILE A 31 -5.74 -10.63 -8.35
C ILE A 31 -7.11 -11.25 -8.06
N ILE A 32 -8.06 -11.17 -9.00
CA ILE A 32 -9.38 -11.79 -8.83
C ILE A 32 -9.28 -13.33 -8.89
N LYS A 33 -8.42 -13.85 -9.78
CA LYS A 33 -8.27 -15.30 -10.00
C LYS A 33 -7.45 -15.98 -8.91
N GLU A 34 -6.41 -15.30 -8.42
CA GLU A 34 -5.47 -15.80 -7.43
C GLU A 34 -5.49 -14.82 -6.26
N PRO A 35 -6.09 -15.17 -5.10
CA PRO A 35 -6.19 -14.25 -3.97
C PRO A 35 -4.79 -13.84 -3.53
N PHE A 36 -4.53 -12.54 -3.62
CA PHE A 36 -3.26 -11.95 -3.23
C PHE A 36 -3.09 -12.04 -1.70
N ASP A 37 -2.02 -12.71 -1.26
CA ASP A 37 -1.70 -12.84 0.15
C ASP A 37 -1.07 -11.53 0.67
N TYR A 38 -1.95 -10.63 1.13
CA TYR A 38 -1.53 -9.34 1.68
C TYR A 38 -0.57 -9.49 2.87
N THR A 39 -0.77 -10.49 3.72
CA THR A 39 0.09 -10.73 4.89
C THR A 39 1.50 -11.07 4.46
N LYS A 40 1.68 -12.01 3.52
CA LYS A 40 3.01 -12.35 2.98
C LYS A 40 3.65 -11.19 2.24
N TRP A 41 2.89 -10.41 1.47
CA TRP A 41 3.44 -9.23 0.82
C TRP A 41 3.91 -8.17 1.84
N GLN A 42 3.11 -7.92 2.88
CA GLN A 42 3.43 -6.95 3.92
C GLN A 42 4.65 -7.36 4.74
N GLU A 43 4.79 -8.65 5.06
CA GLU A 43 5.99 -9.19 5.72
C GLU A 43 7.25 -8.80 4.94
N ASN A 44 7.25 -8.98 3.62
CA ASN A 44 8.40 -8.65 2.77
C ASN A 44 8.76 -7.16 2.73
N ILE A 45 7.82 -6.25 3.00
CA ILE A 45 8.09 -4.80 3.08
C ILE A 45 8.84 -4.45 4.36
N LEU A 46 8.55 -5.15 5.44
CA LEU A 46 9.11 -4.90 6.77
C LEU A 46 10.24 -5.87 7.13
N ASN A 47 10.56 -6.85 6.29
CA ASN A 47 11.45 -7.97 6.60
C ASN A 47 12.91 -7.60 6.99
N ASN A 48 13.31 -6.33 6.87
CA ASN A 48 14.61 -5.86 7.37
C ASN A 48 14.52 -4.97 8.62
N MET A 49 13.33 -4.80 9.19
CA MET A 49 13.09 -3.90 10.29
C MET A 49 12.20 -4.58 11.33
N THR A 50 12.75 -4.82 12.51
CA THR A 50 11.99 -5.33 13.64
C THR A 50 10.85 -4.36 13.99
N VAL A 51 9.78 -4.87 14.62
CA VAL A 51 8.66 -4.04 15.14
C VAL A 51 9.18 -2.88 16.01
N ARG A 52 10.28 -3.11 16.76
CA ARG A 52 10.91 -2.09 17.60
C ARG A 52 11.60 -1.01 16.78
N GLU A 53 12.31 -1.38 15.72
CA GLU A 53 12.94 -0.42 14.81
C GLU A 53 11.89 0.38 14.02
N LEU A 54 10.80 -0.27 13.60
CA LEU A 54 9.66 0.40 12.97
C LEU A 54 9.03 1.43 13.92
N SER A 55 8.77 1.03 15.16
CA SER A 55 8.22 1.93 16.20
C SER A 55 9.16 3.10 16.51
N LYS A 56 10.46 2.84 16.61
CA LYS A 56 11.48 3.89 16.79
C LYS A 56 11.49 4.86 15.61
N ASN A 57 11.54 4.35 14.38
CA ASN A 57 11.57 5.16 13.16
C ASN A 57 10.30 6.00 12.99
N ALA A 58 9.13 5.44 13.32
CA ALA A 58 7.87 6.18 13.34
C ALA A 58 7.89 7.32 14.38
N SER A 59 8.35 7.03 15.59
CA SER A 59 8.48 8.01 16.67
C SER A 59 9.45 9.14 16.32
N GLU A 60 10.60 8.80 15.73
CA GLU A 60 11.56 9.78 15.25
C GLU A 60 11.02 10.62 14.09
N PHE A 61 10.29 10.02 13.15
CA PHE A 61 9.66 10.74 12.04
C PHE A 61 8.64 11.76 12.55
N VAL A 62 7.79 11.37 13.50
CA VAL A 62 6.78 12.26 14.10
C VAL A 62 7.45 13.42 14.86
N ASN A 63 8.48 13.13 15.65
CA ASN A 63 9.24 14.16 16.38
C ASN A 63 9.98 15.12 15.45
N ARG A 64 10.60 14.61 14.37
CA ARG A 64 11.33 15.43 13.39
C ARG A 64 10.41 16.35 12.60
N ASN A 65 9.20 15.88 12.27
CA ASN A 65 8.25 16.65 11.46
C ASN A 65 7.23 17.43 12.31
N ASN A 66 7.39 17.43 13.64
CA ASN A 66 6.50 18.06 14.61
C ASN A 66 5.01 17.79 14.30
N ILE A 67 4.70 16.56 13.89
CA ILE A 67 3.34 16.14 13.52
C ILE A 67 2.59 15.79 14.80
N TRP A 68 2.43 16.79 15.65
CA TRP A 68 1.52 16.81 16.77
C TRP A 68 0.77 18.14 16.71
N PHE A 69 -0.34 18.13 16.00
CA PHE A 69 -1.47 19.03 16.18
C PHE A 69 -2.73 18.19 16.29
#